data_AF-A0A8S3RM54-F1
#
_entry.id   AF-A0A8S3RM54-F1
#
_cell.length_a   1.000
_cell.length_b   1.000
_cell.length_c   1.000
_cell.angle_alpha   90.00
_cell.angle_beta   90.00
_cell.angle_gamma   90.00
#
_symmetry.space_group_name_H-M   'P 1'
#
loop_
_entity.id
_entity.type
_entity.pdbx_description
1 polymer ?
#
loop_
_entity_poly.entity_id
_entity_poly.type
_entity_poly.pdbx_seq_one_letter_code
_entity_poly.pdbx_strand_id
1 'polypeptide(L)'
;MACGKKSIHVVETSNGNMLSRVKRTSLFSENLSTKRGQNCQMLKIIGLVIIPIIAMVIENAIKISKDEAILCQAKKVRGNIVFSVEIGLLVHSLQIERGTTALYISSGGSPLALTSLKTKRLDTDSSLDALNGWITLSSPSHFRSREAYRAHLRTYRDNLDPFNTTINAAINFYSNDNELIIGWVGSTVQESNSETSWQLLTAYHMLLLSKEEAGVERALGSTFYARGSIYSFFTHFE
;
A
#
# COMPACT_ATOMS: atom_id res chain seq x y z
N MET A 1 72.87 -27.76 54.72
CA MET A 1 73.01 -28.26 53.34
C MET A 1 72.29 -29.59 53.23
N ALA A 2 71.10 -29.64 52.61
CA ALA A 2 70.47 -30.84 52.04
C ALA A 2 69.11 -30.42 51.45
N CYS A 3 68.88 -30.76 50.18
CA CYS A 3 67.66 -30.54 49.41
C CYS A 3 67.15 -31.91 48.95
N GLY A 4 65.84 -32.16 49.04
CA GLY A 4 65.19 -33.33 48.41
C GLY A 4 63.80 -33.62 49.01
N LYS A 5 62.74 -33.36 48.25
CA LYS A 5 61.33 -33.19 48.66
C LYS A 5 60.53 -34.50 48.84
N LYS A 6 59.50 -34.38 49.70
CA LYS A 6 58.43 -35.31 50.14
C LYS A 6 57.81 -36.23 49.08
N SER A 7 57.70 -37.52 49.42
CA SER A 7 56.73 -38.48 48.87
C SER A 7 55.52 -38.63 49.80
N ILE A 8 54.33 -38.69 49.20
CA ILE A 8 53.05 -38.86 49.89
C ILE A 8 52.66 -40.34 49.81
N HIS A 9 52.57 -40.99 50.98
CA HIS A 9 51.83 -42.25 51.20
C HIS A 9 50.32 -41.98 51.02
N VAL A 10 49.46 -42.91 50.64
CA VAL A 10 49.11 -44.13 51.38
C VAL A 10 48.37 -45.08 50.42
N VAL A 11 48.67 -46.37 50.57
CA VAL A 11 47.99 -47.52 49.96
C VAL A 11 46.75 -47.86 50.78
N GLU A 12 45.61 -48.09 50.14
CA GLU A 12 44.68 -49.13 50.59
C GLU A 12 43.77 -49.61 49.45
N THR A 13 43.48 -50.90 49.46
CA THR A 13 42.66 -51.62 48.47
C THR A 13 41.33 -52.04 49.08
N SER A 14 40.33 -52.18 48.20
CA SER A 14 39.08 -52.97 48.35
C SER A 14 37.87 -52.31 49.06
N ASN A 15 36.89 -51.87 48.26
CA ASN A 15 35.54 -52.45 48.19
C ASN A 15 34.58 -51.57 47.36
N GLY A 16 33.63 -52.20 46.67
CA GLY A 16 32.28 -51.65 46.50
C GLY A 16 31.87 -51.07 45.14
N ASN A 17 31.07 -51.85 44.42
CA ASN A 17 29.83 -51.54 43.69
C ASN A 17 29.54 -50.14 43.07
N MET A 18 28.84 -50.22 41.93
CA MET A 18 28.05 -49.18 41.26
C MET A 18 28.81 -47.99 40.66
N LEU A 19 29.21 -48.10 39.39
CA LEU A 19 29.11 -46.96 38.49
C LEU A 19 28.70 -47.41 37.07
N SER A 20 27.42 -47.12 36.79
CA SER A 20 26.84 -46.73 35.51
C SER A 20 27.69 -47.01 34.25
N ARG A 21 27.19 -47.97 33.47
CA ARG A 21 27.57 -48.19 32.07
C ARG A 21 27.05 -47.03 31.23
N VAL A 22 27.70 -45.87 31.32
CA VAL A 22 27.53 -44.78 30.37
C VAL A 22 28.10 -45.28 29.04
N LYS A 23 27.23 -45.70 28.12
CA LYS A 23 27.60 -45.88 26.71
C LYS A 23 28.01 -44.50 26.21
N ARG A 24 29.30 -44.18 26.29
CA ARG A 24 29.91 -43.11 25.49
C ARG A 24 29.72 -43.53 24.05
N THR A 25 28.72 -42.95 23.38
CA THR A 25 28.62 -42.99 21.93
C THR A 25 29.86 -42.31 21.38
N SER A 26 30.87 -43.12 21.05
CA SER A 26 32.12 -42.69 20.45
C SER A 26 31.85 -42.32 18.99
N LEU A 27 31.18 -41.19 18.77
CA LEU A 27 31.11 -40.59 17.44
C LEU A 27 32.52 -40.19 16.93
N PHE A 28 33.51 -40.17 17.83
CA PHE A 28 34.86 -39.64 17.64
C PHE A 28 36.01 -40.58 18.07
N SER A 29 35.85 -41.91 18.05
CA SER A 29 37.01 -42.82 18.23
C SER A 29 37.27 -43.66 16.98
N GLU A 30 37.97 -43.08 16.01
CA GLU A 30 38.74 -43.86 15.04
C GLU A 30 40.23 -43.63 15.31
N ASN A 31 41.02 -44.68 15.14
CA ASN A 31 42.47 -44.62 15.35
C ASN A 31 43.12 -43.60 14.40
N LEU A 32 43.65 -42.50 14.95
CA LEU A 32 44.45 -41.50 14.22
C LEU A 32 45.80 -42.04 13.71
N SER A 33 46.13 -43.30 14.04
CA SER A 33 47.38 -43.97 13.67
C SER A 33 47.45 -44.39 12.20
N THR A 34 46.32 -44.45 11.48
CA THR A 34 46.27 -44.91 10.08
C THR A 34 45.81 -43.80 9.14
N LYS A 35 46.49 -43.65 7.99
CA LYS A 35 46.23 -42.59 6.98
C LYS A 35 44.77 -42.57 6.48
N ARG A 36 44.10 -43.74 6.47
CA ARG A 36 42.66 -43.87 6.15
C ARG A 36 41.73 -43.30 7.25
N GLY A 37 42.08 -43.46 8.53
CA GLY A 37 41.29 -42.95 9.66
C GLY A 37 41.36 -41.43 9.77
N GLN A 38 42.53 -40.84 9.49
CA GLN A 38 42.70 -39.38 9.41
C GLN A 38 41.82 -38.77 8.31
N ASN A 39 41.77 -39.39 7.13
CA ASN A 39 40.91 -38.94 6.03
C ASN A 39 39.41 -39.07 6.37
N CYS A 40 39.00 -40.10 7.12
CA CYS A 40 37.60 -40.27 7.51
C CYS A 40 37.16 -39.25 8.59
N GLN A 41 38.03 -38.96 9.56
CA GLN A 41 37.81 -37.90 10.54
C GLN A 41 37.76 -36.51 9.88
N MET A 42 38.64 -36.26 8.91
CA MET A 42 38.64 -35.03 8.11
C MET A 42 37.33 -34.87 7.33
N LEU A 43 36.81 -35.93 6.71
CA LEU A 43 35.53 -35.92 6.01
C LEU A 43 34.34 -35.65 6.94
N LYS A 44 34.35 -36.16 8.18
CA LYS A 44 33.30 -35.89 9.17
C LYS A 44 33.27 -34.41 9.59
N ILE A 45 34.44 -33.81 9.81
CA ILE A 45 34.57 -32.40 10.18
C ILE A 45 34.15 -31.50 9.01
N ILE A 46 34.55 -31.84 7.78
CA ILE A 46 34.13 -31.13 6.57
C ILE A 46 32.61 -31.24 6.37
N GLY A 47 32.03 -32.42 6.60
CA GLY A 47 30.58 -32.64 6.50
C GLY A 47 29.78 -31.76 7.46
N LEU A 48 30.26 -31.57 8.70
CA LEU A 48 29.61 -30.72 9.70
C LEU A 48 29.47 -29.25 9.24
N VAL A 49 30.44 -28.75 8.48
CA VAL A 49 30.48 -27.36 7.99
C VAL A 49 29.75 -27.22 6.65
N ILE A 50 29.80 -28.23 5.79
CA ILE A 50 29.16 -28.16 4.46
C ILE A 50 27.62 -28.22 4.56
N ILE A 51 27.07 -28.97 5.52
CA ILE A 51 25.61 -29.10 5.71
C ILE A 51 24.92 -27.72 5.91
N PRO A 52 25.32 -26.87 6.87
CA PRO A 52 24.70 -25.56 7.06
C PRO A 52 24.94 -24.60 5.88
N ILE A 53 26.07 -24.71 5.19
CA ILE A 53 26.35 -23.90 3.99
C ILE A 53 25.39 -24.27 2.85
N ILE A 54 25.17 -25.57 2.61
CA ILE A 54 24.22 -26.04 1.59
C ILE A 54 22.80 -25.61 1.94
N ALA A 55 22.39 -25.71 3.21
CA ALA A 55 21.08 -25.24 3.65
C ALA A 55 20.88 -23.74 3.39
N MET A 56 21.86 -22.90 3.73
CA MET A 56 21.83 -21.45 3.44
C MET A 56 21.78 -21.15 1.94
N VAL A 57 22.55 -21.89 1.13
CA VAL A 57 22.55 -21.74 -0.33
C VAL A 57 21.19 -22.12 -0.93
N ILE A 58 20.58 -23.19 -0.45
CA ILE A 58 19.25 -23.63 -0.88
C ILE A 58 18.19 -22.59 -0.49
N GLU A 59 18.21 -22.07 0.73
CA GLU A 59 17.29 -21.00 1.15
C GLU A 59 17.43 -19.75 0.28
N ASN A 60 18.66 -19.33 -0.01
CA ASN A 60 18.92 -18.17 -0.87
C ASN A 60 18.51 -18.43 -2.32
N ALA A 61 18.74 -19.64 -2.86
CA ALA A 61 18.31 -19.99 -4.22
C ALA A 61 16.78 -20.02 -4.37
N ILE A 62 16.07 -20.49 -3.33
CA ILE A 62 14.60 -20.45 -3.28
C ILE A 62 14.09 -19.01 -3.18
N LYS A 63 14.77 -18.12 -2.43
CA LYS A 63 14.44 -16.69 -2.38
C LYS A 63 14.61 -16.02 -3.74
N ILE A 64 15.76 -16.19 -4.39
CA ILE A 64 16.07 -15.59 -5.70
C ILE A 64 15.11 -16.06 -6.80
N SER A 65 14.73 -17.34 -6.80
CA SER A 65 13.78 -17.85 -7.80
C SER A 65 12.37 -17.28 -7.64
N LYS A 66 12.02 -16.81 -6.43
CA LYS A 66 10.78 -16.09 -6.16
C LYS A 66 10.88 -14.60 -6.52
N ASP A 67 12.09 -14.06 -6.67
CA ASP A 67 12.34 -12.64 -6.93
C ASP A 67 11.99 -12.19 -8.36
N GLU A 68 12.00 -13.09 -9.36
CA GLU A 68 11.57 -12.78 -10.74
C GLU A 68 10.09 -12.35 -10.80
N ALA A 69 9.22 -13.06 -10.06
CA ALA A 69 7.81 -12.73 -9.92
C ALA A 69 7.59 -11.45 -9.09
N ILE A 70 8.43 -11.21 -8.09
CA ILE A 70 8.42 -10.02 -7.23
C ILE A 70 8.83 -8.77 -8.03
N LEU A 71 9.84 -8.87 -8.91
CA LEU A 71 10.26 -7.74 -9.76
C LEU A 71 9.21 -7.36 -10.81
N CYS A 72 8.49 -8.34 -11.37
CA CYS A 72 7.37 -8.07 -12.28
C CYS A 72 6.17 -7.44 -11.54
N GLN A 73 5.83 -7.96 -10.36
CA GLN A 73 4.80 -7.36 -9.50
C GLN A 73 5.18 -5.94 -9.06
N ALA A 74 6.44 -5.71 -8.66
CA ALA A 74 6.94 -4.40 -8.24
C ALA A 74 6.85 -3.35 -9.37
N LYS A 75 7.08 -3.74 -10.64
CA LYS A 75 6.89 -2.84 -11.79
C LYS A 75 5.42 -2.47 -12.02
N LYS A 76 4.50 -3.44 -11.91
CA LYS A 76 3.05 -3.19 -12.02
C LYS A 76 2.55 -2.31 -10.88
N VAL A 77 2.96 -2.62 -9.65
CA VAL A 77 2.64 -1.82 -8.45
C VAL A 77 3.15 -0.39 -8.60
N ARG A 78 4.38 -0.18 -9.09
CA ARG A 78 4.91 1.16 -9.34
C ARG A 78 4.12 1.91 -10.42
N GLY A 79 3.72 1.24 -11.51
CA GLY A 79 2.87 1.83 -12.54
C GLY A 79 1.50 2.24 -11.99
N ASN A 80 0.89 1.38 -11.19
CA ASN A 80 -0.39 1.65 -10.53
C ASN A 80 -0.28 2.82 -9.53
N ILE A 81 0.81 2.93 -8.76
CA ILE A 81 1.04 4.06 -7.84
C ILE A 81 1.15 5.38 -8.60
N VAL A 82 1.92 5.43 -9.70
CA VAL A 82 2.05 6.64 -10.52
C VAL A 82 0.69 7.03 -11.11
N PHE A 83 -0.06 6.05 -11.62
CA PHE A 83 -1.40 6.29 -12.14
C PHE A 83 -2.39 6.77 -11.07
N SER A 84 -2.31 6.26 -9.83
CA SER A 84 -3.11 6.76 -8.70
C SER A 84 -2.85 8.24 -8.40
N VAL A 85 -1.62 8.74 -8.60
CA VAL A 85 -1.30 10.17 -8.45
C VAL A 85 -1.94 11.00 -9.57
N GLU A 86 -1.88 10.52 -10.82
CA GLU A 86 -2.56 11.16 -11.97
C GLU A 86 -4.07 11.25 -11.73
N ILE A 87 -4.67 10.17 -11.24
CA ILE A 87 -6.08 10.12 -10.85
C ILE A 87 -6.40 11.10 -9.71
N GLY A 88 -5.48 11.26 -8.75
CA GLY A 88 -5.62 12.28 -7.70
C GLY A 88 -5.70 13.72 -8.23
N LEU A 89 -5.06 14.02 -9.37
CA LEU A 89 -5.20 15.31 -10.04
C LEU A 89 -6.57 15.46 -10.71
N LEU A 90 -7.11 14.40 -11.32
CA LEU A 90 -8.48 14.41 -11.84
C LEU A 90 -9.50 14.67 -10.72
N VAL A 91 -9.40 13.94 -9.61
CA VAL A 91 -10.26 14.15 -8.42
C VAL A 91 -10.17 15.60 -7.95
N HIS A 92 -8.96 16.17 -7.91
CA HIS A 92 -8.79 17.57 -7.54
C HIS A 92 -9.54 18.53 -8.47
N SER A 93 -9.42 18.36 -9.78
CA SER A 93 -10.10 19.20 -10.77
C SER A 93 -11.63 19.07 -10.67
N LEU A 94 -12.14 17.85 -10.48
CA LEU A 94 -13.58 17.60 -10.22
C LEU A 94 -14.06 18.28 -8.94
N GLN A 95 -13.30 18.24 -7.85
CA GLN A 95 -13.62 18.93 -6.60
C GLN A 95 -13.69 20.46 -6.78
N ILE A 96 -12.82 21.02 -7.61
CA ILE A 96 -12.85 22.45 -7.94
C ILE A 96 -14.07 22.78 -8.80
N GLU A 97 -14.34 22.00 -9.86
CA GLU A 97 -15.50 22.17 -10.72
C GLU A 97 -16.82 22.04 -9.94
N ARG A 98 -16.93 21.08 -9.00
CA ARG A 98 -18.05 20.96 -8.07
C ARG A 98 -18.27 22.25 -7.27
N GLY A 99 -17.22 22.73 -6.60
CA GLY A 99 -17.30 23.93 -5.77
C GLY A 99 -17.71 25.17 -6.57
N THR A 100 -17.15 25.34 -7.78
CA THR A 100 -17.51 26.45 -8.66
C THR A 100 -18.92 26.29 -9.25
N THR A 101 -19.37 25.06 -9.52
CA THR A 101 -20.76 24.77 -9.93
C THR A 101 -21.74 25.15 -8.81
N ALA A 102 -21.46 24.73 -7.58
CA ALA A 102 -22.27 25.06 -6.43
C ALA A 102 -22.35 26.58 -6.20
N LEU A 103 -21.23 27.30 -6.37
CA LEU A 103 -21.17 28.76 -6.31
C LEU A 103 -21.98 29.42 -7.45
N TYR A 104 -21.92 28.88 -8.66
CA TYR A 104 -22.69 29.40 -9.79
C TYR A 104 -24.20 29.31 -9.53
N ILE A 105 -24.66 28.15 -9.05
CA ILE A 105 -26.07 27.94 -8.66
C ILE A 105 -26.45 28.83 -7.47
N SER A 106 -25.61 28.92 -6.43
CA SER A 106 -25.92 29.73 -5.24
C SER A 106 -25.98 31.22 -5.53
N SER A 107 -25.20 31.70 -6.50
CA SER A 107 -25.20 33.09 -6.97
C SER A 107 -26.38 33.45 -7.87
N GLY A 108 -27.32 32.53 -8.12
CA GLY A 108 -28.45 32.76 -9.03
C GLY A 108 -28.04 32.93 -10.49
N GLY A 109 -26.96 32.26 -10.92
CA GLY A 109 -26.51 32.30 -12.31
C GLY A 109 -25.62 33.49 -12.67
N SER A 110 -24.88 34.06 -11.71
CA SER A 110 -24.02 35.23 -11.94
C SER A 110 -23.05 35.04 -13.13
N PRO A 111 -22.92 36.02 -14.05
CA PRO A 111 -21.98 35.94 -15.17
C PRO A 111 -20.51 35.76 -14.76
N LEU A 112 -20.12 36.32 -13.60
CA LEU A 112 -18.77 36.18 -13.05
C LEU A 112 -18.51 34.72 -12.64
N ALA A 113 -19.47 34.11 -11.93
CA ALA A 113 -19.39 32.72 -11.51
C ALA A 113 -19.43 31.77 -12.72
N LEU A 114 -20.23 32.08 -13.75
CA LEU A 114 -20.25 31.32 -15.00
C LEU A 114 -18.91 31.34 -15.74
N THR A 115 -18.26 32.52 -15.79
CA THR A 115 -16.95 32.66 -16.44
C THR A 115 -15.89 31.82 -15.71
N SER A 116 -15.87 31.90 -14.38
CA SER A 116 -15.00 31.06 -13.55
C SER A 116 -15.28 29.56 -13.77
N LEU A 117 -16.57 29.16 -13.79
CA LEU A 117 -16.98 27.78 -14.02
C LEU A 117 -16.51 27.24 -15.37
N LYS A 118 -16.62 28.03 -16.44
CA LYS A 118 -16.15 27.64 -17.78
C LYS A 118 -14.65 27.35 -17.78
N THR A 119 -13.85 28.17 -17.11
CA THR A 119 -12.41 27.91 -16.95
C THR A 119 -12.17 26.61 -16.18
N LYS A 120 -12.91 26.36 -15.09
CA LYS A 120 -12.75 25.13 -14.29
C LYS A 120 -13.18 23.85 -15.02
N ARG A 121 -14.18 23.94 -15.89
CA ARG A 121 -14.54 22.83 -16.80
C ARG A 121 -13.40 22.45 -17.75
N LEU A 122 -12.70 23.45 -18.30
CA LEU A 122 -11.53 23.22 -19.16
C LEU A 122 -10.36 22.63 -18.38
N ASP A 123 -10.13 23.08 -17.14
CA ASP A 123 -9.11 22.50 -16.25
C ASP A 123 -9.38 21.00 -16.01
N THR A 124 -10.65 20.62 -15.77
CA THR A 124 -11.07 19.21 -15.63
C THR A 124 -10.88 18.42 -16.92
N ASP A 125 -11.24 18.99 -18.07
CA ASP A 125 -11.09 18.32 -19.37
C ASP A 125 -9.62 18.06 -19.70
N SER A 126 -8.74 19.03 -19.41
CA SER A 126 -7.29 18.89 -19.52
C SER A 126 -6.75 17.80 -18.59
N SER A 127 -7.26 17.73 -17.36
CA SER A 127 -6.89 16.68 -16.40
C SER A 127 -7.30 15.28 -16.89
N LEU A 128 -8.45 15.17 -17.56
CA LEU A 128 -8.92 13.95 -18.20
C LEU A 128 -8.03 13.53 -19.39
N ASP A 129 -7.59 14.49 -20.21
CA ASP A 129 -6.70 14.21 -21.35
C ASP A 129 -5.30 13.81 -20.91
N ALA A 130 -4.82 14.37 -19.79
CA ALA A 130 -3.49 14.09 -19.24
C ALA A 130 -3.33 12.66 -18.68
N LEU A 131 -4.42 11.92 -18.46
CA LEU A 131 -4.35 10.55 -17.94
C LEU A 131 -3.70 9.59 -18.95
N ASN A 132 -2.67 8.89 -18.51
CA ASN A 132 -2.01 7.86 -19.34
C ASN A 132 -2.82 6.56 -19.46
N GLY A 133 -3.77 6.35 -18.53
CA GLY A 133 -4.67 5.19 -18.50
C GLY A 133 -6.10 5.60 -18.13
N TRP A 134 -6.96 4.62 -17.87
CA TRP A 134 -8.31 4.85 -17.39
C TRP A 134 -8.69 3.86 -16.29
N ILE A 135 -9.44 4.33 -15.30
CA ILE A 135 -9.96 3.49 -14.23
C ILE A 135 -11.01 2.54 -14.80
N THR A 136 -10.78 1.24 -14.69
CA THR A 136 -11.72 0.24 -15.22
C THR A 136 -12.68 -0.15 -14.10
N LEU A 137 -13.77 0.59 -13.97
CA LEU A 137 -14.87 0.22 -13.08
C LEU A 137 -15.98 -0.45 -13.92
N SER A 138 -16.48 -1.59 -13.43
CA SER A 138 -17.56 -2.33 -14.10
C SER A 138 -18.90 -1.60 -14.03
N SER A 139 -19.08 -0.78 -12.99
CA SER A 139 -20.25 0.03 -12.72
C SER A 139 -19.83 1.27 -11.93
N PRO A 140 -20.45 2.44 -12.17
CA PRO A 140 -21.47 2.74 -13.19
C PRO A 140 -20.95 2.75 -14.65
N SER A 141 -21.85 2.70 -15.64
CA SER A 141 -21.48 2.55 -17.05
C SER A 141 -20.66 3.71 -17.63
N HIS A 142 -20.75 4.90 -17.06
CA HIS A 142 -19.95 6.05 -17.49
C HIS A 142 -18.45 5.91 -17.17
N PHE A 143 -18.07 4.99 -16.26
CA PHE A 143 -16.67 4.68 -16.00
C PHE A 143 -16.08 3.60 -16.94
N ARG A 144 -16.83 3.11 -17.93
CA ARG A 144 -16.31 2.10 -18.88
C ARG A 144 -15.14 2.59 -19.72
N SER A 145 -15.15 3.88 -20.07
CA SER A 145 -14.04 4.51 -20.78
C SER A 145 -13.96 6.00 -20.43
N ARG A 146 -12.81 6.59 -20.70
CA ARG A 146 -12.56 8.03 -20.54
C ARG A 146 -13.57 8.85 -21.34
N GLU A 147 -13.91 8.41 -22.54
CA GLU A 147 -14.85 9.08 -23.45
C GLU A 147 -16.28 8.97 -22.94
N ALA A 148 -16.67 7.83 -22.37
CA ALA A 148 -17.97 7.66 -21.73
C ALA A 148 -18.11 8.59 -20.51
N TYR A 149 -17.04 8.74 -19.72
CA TYR A 149 -17.02 9.65 -18.57
C TYR A 149 -17.06 11.11 -19.02
N ARG A 150 -16.31 11.46 -20.06
CA ARG A 150 -16.37 12.80 -20.68
C ARG A 150 -17.78 13.12 -21.20
N ALA A 151 -18.45 12.15 -21.83
CA ALA A 151 -19.82 12.31 -22.28
C ALA A 151 -20.79 12.48 -21.11
N HIS A 152 -20.57 11.78 -20.00
CA HIS A 152 -21.34 11.92 -18.75
C HIS A 152 -21.21 13.34 -18.17
N LEU A 153 -19.98 13.84 -18.00
CA LEU A 153 -19.74 15.21 -17.55
C LEU A 153 -20.38 16.23 -18.50
N ARG A 154 -20.20 16.06 -19.81
CA ARG A 154 -20.78 16.97 -20.82
C ARG A 154 -22.31 17.00 -20.71
N THR A 155 -22.94 15.84 -20.62
CA THR A 155 -24.40 15.74 -20.50
C THR A 155 -24.89 16.47 -19.26
N TYR A 156 -24.22 16.31 -18.12
CA TYR A 156 -24.55 17.05 -16.91
C TYR A 156 -24.35 18.57 -17.08
N ARG A 157 -23.22 18.98 -17.66
CA ARG A 157 -22.87 20.40 -17.89
C ARG A 157 -23.84 21.11 -18.83
N ASP A 158 -24.36 20.40 -19.84
CA ASP A 158 -25.30 20.91 -20.85
C ASP A 158 -26.73 21.02 -20.29
N ASN A 159 -27.10 20.12 -19.36
CA ASN A 159 -28.40 20.15 -18.68
C ASN A 159 -28.41 21.02 -17.40
N LEU A 160 -27.26 21.59 -17.02
CA LEU A 160 -27.16 22.40 -15.81
C LEU A 160 -27.91 23.72 -15.99
N ASP A 161 -29.04 23.83 -15.27
CA ASP A 161 -29.79 25.08 -15.14
C ASP A 161 -29.64 25.61 -13.71
N PRO A 162 -29.04 26.80 -13.49
CA PRO A 162 -28.84 27.37 -12.16
C PRO A 162 -30.16 27.70 -11.44
N PHE A 163 -31.29 27.78 -12.14
CA PHE A 163 -32.60 28.09 -11.56
C PHE A 163 -33.40 26.84 -11.21
N ASN A 164 -33.16 25.72 -11.89
CA ASN A 164 -33.91 24.48 -11.71
C ASN A 164 -33.11 23.39 -10.96
N THR A 165 -31.78 23.43 -11.02
CA THR A 165 -30.92 22.44 -10.36
C THR A 165 -30.69 22.81 -8.89
N THR A 166 -30.93 21.86 -7.98
CA THR A 166 -30.64 22.08 -6.56
C THR A 166 -29.13 21.99 -6.30
N ILE A 167 -28.65 22.78 -5.33
CA ILE A 167 -27.23 22.79 -4.94
C ILE A 167 -26.78 21.40 -4.47
N ASN A 168 -27.61 20.72 -3.68
CA ASN A 168 -27.32 19.38 -3.18
C ASN A 168 -27.21 18.37 -4.32
N ALA A 169 -28.12 18.41 -5.31
CA ALA A 169 -28.01 17.54 -6.49
C ALA A 169 -26.70 17.79 -7.25
N ALA A 170 -26.29 19.05 -7.38
CA ALA A 170 -25.04 19.39 -8.05
C ALA A 170 -23.80 18.96 -7.27
N ILE A 171 -23.80 19.08 -5.94
CA ILE A 171 -22.71 18.59 -5.09
C ILE A 171 -22.62 17.06 -5.20
N ASN A 172 -23.76 16.37 -5.02
CA ASN A 172 -23.83 14.91 -5.03
C ASN A 172 -23.41 14.30 -6.37
N PHE A 173 -23.73 14.95 -7.49
CA PHE A 173 -23.28 14.51 -8.81
C PHE A 173 -21.75 14.27 -8.85
N TYR A 174 -20.97 15.28 -8.44
CA TYR A 174 -19.51 15.15 -8.44
C TYR A 174 -18.99 14.33 -7.26
N SER A 175 -19.60 14.43 -6.08
CA SER A 175 -19.15 13.67 -4.90
C SER A 175 -19.25 12.17 -5.12
N ASN A 176 -20.36 11.69 -5.72
CA ASN A 176 -20.54 10.27 -6.04
C ASN A 176 -19.43 9.74 -6.96
N ASP A 177 -19.08 10.51 -8.00
CA ASP A 177 -17.99 10.14 -8.91
C ASP A 177 -16.62 10.20 -8.22
N ASN A 178 -16.36 11.23 -7.40
CA ASN A 178 -15.12 11.33 -6.62
C ASN A 178 -14.94 10.15 -5.67
N GLU A 179 -15.99 9.75 -4.94
CA GLU A 179 -15.96 8.61 -4.01
C GLU A 179 -15.63 7.31 -4.73
N LEU A 180 -16.21 7.07 -5.91
CA LEU A 180 -15.91 5.90 -6.73
C LEU A 180 -14.47 5.89 -7.22
N ILE A 181 -13.95 7.04 -7.65
CA ILE A 181 -12.56 7.20 -8.10
C ILE A 181 -11.59 6.97 -6.93
N ILE A 182 -11.87 7.57 -5.76
CA ILE A 182 -11.05 7.42 -4.54
C ILE A 182 -11.09 5.96 -4.06
N GLY A 183 -12.27 5.32 -4.08
CA GLY A 183 -12.43 3.91 -3.74
C GLY A 183 -11.63 2.98 -4.65
N TRP A 184 -11.55 3.30 -5.96
CA TRP A 184 -10.69 2.58 -6.91
C TRP A 184 -9.19 2.74 -6.58
N VAL A 185 -8.75 3.93 -6.16
CA VAL A 185 -7.38 4.12 -5.64
C VAL A 185 -7.18 3.21 -4.43
N GLY A 186 -8.16 3.14 -3.53
CA GLY A 186 -8.23 2.23 -2.38
C GLY A 186 -8.04 0.75 -2.72
N SER A 187 -8.75 0.24 -3.73
CA SER A 187 -8.62 -1.17 -4.16
C SER A 187 -7.26 -1.46 -4.77
N THR A 188 -6.72 -0.51 -5.53
CA THR A 188 -5.37 -0.60 -6.11
C THR A 188 -4.29 -0.72 -5.03
N VAL A 189 -4.52 -0.13 -3.85
CA VAL A 189 -3.63 -0.29 -2.69
C VAL A 189 -3.58 -1.72 -2.20
N GLN A 190 -4.75 -2.37 -2.06
CA GLN A 190 -4.88 -3.72 -1.51
C GLN A 190 -4.19 -4.77 -2.38
N GLU A 191 -4.12 -4.54 -3.69
CA GLU A 191 -3.44 -5.42 -4.63
C GLU A 191 -1.90 -5.29 -4.59
N SER A 192 -1.36 -4.25 -3.96
CA SER A 192 0.08 -4.02 -3.87
C SER A 192 0.74 -4.77 -2.69
N ASN A 193 1.26 -5.97 -2.96
CA ASN A 193 1.85 -6.89 -1.96
C ASN A 193 3.21 -6.47 -1.33
N SER A 194 3.63 -5.20 -1.40
CA SER A 194 4.88 -4.76 -0.74
C SER A 194 4.59 -4.08 0.60
N GLU A 195 5.09 -4.67 1.70
CA GLU A 195 4.86 -4.22 3.09
C GLU A 195 5.10 -2.72 3.31
N THR A 196 6.10 -2.14 2.64
CA THR A 196 6.43 -0.71 2.77
C THR A 196 5.61 0.22 1.87
N SER A 197 5.09 -0.26 0.73
CA SER A 197 4.30 0.59 -0.20
C SER A 197 2.83 0.66 0.21
N TRP A 198 2.31 -0.41 0.81
CA TRP A 198 0.94 -0.46 1.34
C TRP A 198 0.64 0.66 2.35
N GLN A 199 1.55 0.90 3.30
CA GLN A 199 1.34 1.89 4.36
C GLN A 199 1.22 3.31 3.81
N LEU A 200 2.16 3.70 2.94
CA LEU A 200 2.16 5.03 2.32
C LEU A 200 0.93 5.24 1.44
N LEU A 201 0.54 4.22 0.69
CA LEU A 201 -0.57 4.30 -0.23
C LEU A 201 -1.93 4.26 0.51
N THR A 202 -2.00 3.57 1.66
CA THR A 202 -3.14 3.65 2.59
C THR A 202 -3.25 5.05 3.19
N ALA A 203 -2.14 5.63 3.64
CA ALA A 203 -2.12 7.01 4.15
C ALA A 203 -2.56 8.01 3.07
N TYR A 204 -2.13 7.81 1.82
CA TYR A 204 -2.59 8.61 0.68
C TYR A 204 -4.09 8.45 0.42
N HIS A 205 -4.62 7.22 0.46
CA HIS A 205 -6.06 6.97 0.32
C HIS A 205 -6.86 7.66 1.43
N MET A 206 -6.43 7.56 2.70
CA MET A 206 -7.08 8.26 3.81
C MET A 206 -7.02 9.78 3.64
N LEU A 207 -5.90 10.32 3.15
CA LEU A 207 -5.78 11.74 2.84
C LEU A 207 -6.77 12.18 1.74
N LEU A 208 -6.95 11.38 0.69
CA LEU A 208 -7.94 11.66 -0.36
C LEU A 208 -9.36 11.68 0.19
N LEU A 209 -9.73 10.72 1.04
CA LEU A 209 -11.03 10.69 1.71
C LEU A 209 -11.23 11.94 2.57
N SER A 210 -10.27 12.29 3.43
CA SER A 210 -10.36 13.50 4.27
C SER A 210 -10.48 14.78 3.44
N LYS A 211 -9.77 14.85 2.30
CA LYS A 211 -9.85 15.99 1.36
C LYS A 211 -11.22 16.07 0.70
N GLU A 212 -11.83 14.93 0.39
CA GLU A 212 -13.16 14.87 -0.21
C GLU A 212 -14.23 15.39 0.75
N GLU A 213 -14.25 14.89 1.99
CA GLU A 213 -15.17 15.33 3.05
C GLU A 213 -15.04 16.82 3.33
N ALA A 214 -13.82 17.31 3.57
CA ALA A 214 -13.56 18.74 3.75
C ALA A 214 -13.97 19.56 2.51
N GLY A 215 -13.85 18.97 1.33
CA GLY A 215 -14.29 19.56 0.07
C GLY A 215 -15.81 19.67 -0.03
N VAL A 216 -16.56 18.69 0.49
CA VAL A 216 -18.03 18.70 0.54
C VAL A 216 -18.50 19.74 1.55
N GLU A 217 -17.93 19.75 2.75
CA GLU A 217 -18.20 20.77 3.78
C GLU A 217 -17.96 22.17 3.25
N ARG A 218 -16.83 22.41 2.56
CA ARG A 218 -16.53 23.71 1.93
C ARG A 218 -17.56 24.08 0.86
N ALA A 219 -18.00 23.12 0.03
CA ALA A 219 -18.99 23.40 -1.01
C ALA A 219 -20.33 23.83 -0.38
N LEU A 220 -20.81 23.06 0.59
CA LEU A 220 -22.01 23.40 1.37
C LEU A 220 -21.86 24.75 2.09
N GLY A 221 -20.76 24.96 2.81
CA GLY A 221 -20.46 26.20 3.52
C GLY A 221 -20.39 27.42 2.59
N SER A 222 -19.77 27.30 1.42
CA SER A 222 -19.71 28.40 0.44
C SER A 222 -21.09 28.78 -0.08
N THR A 223 -21.97 27.79 -0.28
CA THR A 223 -23.33 28.03 -0.74
C THR A 223 -24.19 28.67 0.34
N PHE A 224 -23.95 28.30 1.60
CA PHE A 224 -24.54 28.91 2.78
C PHE A 224 -24.19 30.40 2.88
N TYR A 225 -22.91 30.75 2.82
CA TYR A 225 -22.47 32.16 2.88
C TYR A 225 -22.98 32.98 1.68
N ALA A 226 -23.05 32.37 0.49
CA ALA A 226 -23.58 33.06 -0.69
C ALA A 226 -25.07 33.39 -0.60
N ARG A 227 -25.87 32.55 0.09
CA ARG A 227 -27.33 32.73 0.24
C ARG A 227 -27.75 33.51 1.49
N GLY A 228 -26.86 33.65 2.47
CA GLY A 228 -27.10 34.45 3.68
C GLY A 228 -28.15 33.90 4.65
N SER A 229 -28.47 32.60 4.63
CA SER A 229 -29.47 31.99 5.52
C SER A 229 -29.03 30.64 6.09
N ILE A 230 -29.17 30.47 7.42
CA ILE A 230 -28.61 29.36 8.24
C ILE A 230 -29.59 28.18 8.43
N TYR A 231 -30.84 28.30 7.99
CA TYR A 231 -31.92 27.45 8.50
C TYR A 231 -32.06 26.04 7.88
N SER A 232 -31.28 25.67 6.85
CA SER A 232 -31.46 24.38 6.15
C SER A 232 -30.34 23.35 6.38
N PHE A 233 -29.36 23.64 7.23
CA PHE A 233 -28.15 22.81 7.37
C PHE A 233 -28.36 21.55 8.23
N PHE A 234 -29.29 21.56 9.18
CA PHE A 234 -29.36 20.51 10.22
C PHE A 234 -30.40 19.40 10.00
N THR A 235 -31.20 19.43 8.94
CA THR A 235 -32.30 18.47 8.75
C THR A 235 -31.95 17.23 7.91
N HIS A 236 -30.70 17.09 7.46
CA HIS A 236 -30.30 16.03 6.52
C HIS A 236 -29.03 15.24 6.93
N PHE A 237 -28.61 15.32 8.20
CA PHE A 237 -27.54 14.49 8.77
C PHE A 237 -28.10 13.31 9.59
N GLU A 238 -29.22 12.72 9.15
CA GLU A 238 -29.79 11.50 9.74
C GLU A 238 -29.71 10.33 8.75
#